data_AF-A0A7C7X4H2-F1
#
_entry.id   AF-A0A7C7X4H2-F1
#
_cell.length_a   1.000
_cell.length_b   1.000
_cell.length_c   1.000
_cell.angle_alpha   90.00
_cell.angle_beta   90.00
_cell.angle_gamma   90.00
#
_symmetry.space_group_name_H-M   'P 1'
#
loop_
_entity.id
_entity.type
_entity.pdbx_description
1 polymer ?
#
loop_
_entity_poly.entity_id
_entity_poly.type
_entity_poly.pdbx_seq_one_letter_code
_entity_poly.pdbx_strand_id
1 'polypeptide(L)'
;MNDEIAPVYRETRHVDAEAVLEYIRPFVTAKQLLPRTLQQVQALTRHGFVAEFEKRIVGFVAIEVYSRKMAEVQCLAVEIEMQGRGVGRRLVDFCVQRAADLGVVELIVISASDEFLLGCGFDYSLPDQKRALFLQPQLGISDRNVAAVDTASALWHDHIDTMRWPPHDAQLIETIDAHAAGEPLRVLLRGAPLVVGRTMLEKRRYATEHIDDLRRALMWEPRGHADMYGALLTAPTTEDGDLGVLFLHNDGFSTMCGHGIIALGTVLWETGMTTQDELKLDTPAGRINVCLQTNEQRAERVSFTNVPSFVDTLDHTLHVDGYGDVVVDIAFGGAYYAFCSAEAVGLTLTASRAQEIIVAGRAIKAALSEELQLRHPQHDDLGFLYGVIFTAPAVKEGAHSRHACIFANGELDRSPTGTGVSARAAILFQRGQIGRGECITIEGICDQAFDVEIVDVVSSATSATQSVVTRVGGTGHLTGRSQWVRRDNDPLRDGILIR
;
A
#
# COMPACT_ATOMS: atom_id res chain seq x y z
N MET A 1 -42.37 25.06 -22.90
CA MET A 1 -41.95 24.20 -24.02
C MET A 1 -41.20 25.06 -25.01
N ASN A 2 -39.90 25.25 -24.78
CA ASN A 2 -38.95 25.42 -25.86
C ASN A 2 -38.24 24.07 -25.90
N ASP A 3 -38.50 23.27 -26.93
CA ASP A 3 -37.63 22.14 -27.23
C ASP A 3 -36.28 22.75 -27.60
N GLU A 4 -35.32 22.74 -26.66
CA GLU A 4 -33.93 22.98 -27.00
C GLU A 4 -33.50 21.85 -27.94
N ILE A 5 -33.48 22.16 -29.24
CA ILE A 5 -33.04 21.25 -30.29
C ILE A 5 -31.62 20.82 -29.93
N ALA A 6 -31.39 19.54 -29.62
CA ALA A 6 -30.06 19.04 -29.29
C ALA A 6 -29.19 18.91 -30.56
N PRO A 7 -27.85 19.03 -30.46
CA PRO A 7 -26.95 18.70 -31.56
C PRO A 7 -27.12 17.25 -32.01
N VAL A 8 -27.06 17.02 -33.32
CA VAL A 8 -27.09 15.69 -33.94
C VAL A 8 -25.66 15.26 -34.22
N TYR A 9 -25.32 14.02 -33.89
CA TYR A 9 -23.96 13.48 -34.07
C TYR A 9 -23.97 12.42 -35.16
N ARG A 10 -22.94 12.44 -36.03
CA ARG A 10 -22.80 11.45 -37.08
C ARG A 10 -21.34 11.29 -37.52
N GLU A 11 -21.05 10.17 -38.16
CA GLU A 11 -19.80 9.98 -38.89
C GLU A 11 -19.71 10.97 -40.07
N THR A 12 -18.49 11.39 -40.37
CA THR A 12 -18.21 12.18 -41.57
C THR A 12 -18.25 11.33 -42.82
N ARG A 13 -18.65 11.95 -43.92
CA ARG A 13 -18.63 11.42 -45.28
C ARG A 13 -17.53 12.12 -46.05
N HIS A 14 -17.06 11.50 -47.14
CA HIS A 14 -16.05 12.12 -48.01
C HIS A 14 -16.44 13.52 -48.52
N VAL A 15 -17.74 13.78 -48.69
CA VAL A 15 -18.28 15.09 -49.12
C VAL A 15 -18.20 16.17 -48.05
N ASP A 16 -17.99 15.81 -46.78
CA ASP A 16 -17.94 16.77 -45.67
C ASP A 16 -16.56 17.46 -45.55
N ALA A 17 -15.54 17.03 -46.32
CA ALA A 17 -14.16 17.51 -46.15
C ALA A 17 -13.98 19.02 -46.39
N GLU A 18 -14.68 19.59 -47.38
CA GLU A 18 -14.64 21.03 -47.63
C GLU A 18 -15.30 21.81 -46.48
N ALA A 19 -16.48 21.36 -46.03
CA ALA A 19 -17.21 21.97 -44.93
C ALA A 19 -16.42 21.88 -43.60
N VAL A 20 -15.77 20.75 -43.33
CA VAL A 20 -14.89 20.58 -42.16
C VAL A 20 -13.66 21.48 -42.28
N LEU A 21 -13.04 21.57 -43.46
CA LEU A 21 -11.89 22.46 -43.67
C LEU A 21 -12.26 23.92 -43.42
N GLU A 22 -13.43 24.36 -43.88
CA GLU A 22 -13.94 25.70 -43.59
C GLU A 22 -14.25 25.90 -42.10
N TYR A 23 -14.91 24.91 -41.47
CA TYR A 23 -15.26 24.94 -40.05
C TYR A 23 -14.03 25.05 -39.13
N ILE A 24 -12.92 24.37 -39.43
CA ILE A 24 -11.73 24.40 -38.56
C ILE A 24 -10.85 25.64 -38.77
N ARG A 25 -11.04 26.43 -39.84
CA ARG A 25 -10.21 27.61 -40.14
C ARG A 25 -10.11 28.61 -38.98
N PRO A 26 -11.21 29.01 -38.31
CA PRO A 26 -11.15 29.92 -37.17
C PRO A 26 -10.28 29.38 -36.02
N PHE A 27 -10.33 28.08 -35.75
CA PHE A 27 -9.51 27.42 -34.73
C PHE A 27 -8.02 27.40 -35.12
N VAL A 28 -7.70 27.28 -36.41
CA VAL A 28 -6.33 27.42 -36.92
C VAL A 28 -5.84 28.85 -36.78
N THR A 29 -6.65 29.85 -37.16
CA THR A 29 -6.33 31.28 -36.99
C THR A 29 -6.11 31.63 -35.52
N ALA A 30 -6.91 31.06 -34.61
CA ALA A 30 -6.79 31.21 -33.17
C ALA A 30 -5.63 30.39 -32.56
N LYS A 31 -4.84 29.67 -33.37
CA LYS A 31 -3.74 28.79 -32.95
C LYS A 31 -4.15 27.66 -31.99
N GLN A 32 -5.42 27.24 -32.05
CA GLN A 32 -5.95 26.10 -31.30
C GLN A 32 -5.77 24.79 -32.07
N LEU A 33 -5.70 24.86 -33.41
CA LEU A 33 -5.41 23.74 -34.29
C LEU A 33 -4.25 24.06 -35.25
N LEU A 34 -3.54 23.01 -35.69
CA LEU A 34 -2.55 23.12 -36.76
C LEU A 34 -3.23 23.29 -38.13
N PRO A 35 -2.63 24.08 -39.04
CA PRO A 35 -3.15 24.24 -40.40
C PRO A 35 -3.15 22.91 -41.15
N ARG A 36 -4.19 22.67 -41.94
CA ARG A 36 -4.38 21.45 -42.74
C ARG A 36 -4.78 21.78 -44.17
N THR A 37 -4.31 20.98 -45.13
CA THR A 37 -4.75 21.03 -46.52
C THR A 37 -6.08 20.29 -46.70
N LEU A 38 -6.79 20.52 -47.80
CA LEU A 38 -8.00 19.77 -48.13
C LEU A 38 -7.75 18.26 -48.18
N GLN A 39 -6.60 17.83 -48.72
CA GLN A 39 -6.21 16.42 -48.78
C GLN A 39 -6.03 15.82 -47.37
N GLN A 40 -5.44 16.57 -46.44
CA GLN A 40 -5.29 16.13 -45.05
C GLN A 40 -6.66 16.03 -44.35
N VAL A 41 -7.57 16.97 -44.58
CA VAL A 41 -8.93 16.89 -44.02
C VAL A 41 -9.72 15.72 -44.64
N GLN A 42 -9.57 15.47 -45.94
CA GLN A 42 -10.15 14.30 -46.59
C GLN A 42 -9.70 12.98 -45.95
N ALA A 43 -8.44 12.88 -45.51
CA ALA A 43 -7.95 11.73 -44.76
C ALA A 43 -8.66 11.62 -43.40
N LEU A 44 -8.73 12.71 -42.63
CA LEU A 44 -9.41 12.73 -41.32
C LEU A 44 -10.88 12.34 -41.41
N THR A 45 -11.60 12.81 -42.44
CA THR A 45 -13.03 12.50 -42.60
C THR A 45 -13.34 11.02 -42.87
N ARG A 46 -12.34 10.17 -43.12
CA ARG A 46 -12.57 8.72 -43.24
C ARG A 46 -12.93 8.08 -41.90
N HIS A 47 -12.47 8.69 -40.81
CA HIS A 47 -12.63 8.20 -39.44
C HIS A 47 -13.05 9.36 -38.51
N GLY A 48 -13.79 10.32 -39.07
CA GLY A 48 -14.21 11.53 -38.39
C GLY A 48 -15.65 11.46 -37.88
N PHE A 49 -15.95 12.29 -36.89
CA PHE A 49 -17.27 12.51 -36.34
C PHE A 49 -17.55 14.01 -36.31
N VAL A 50 -18.78 14.39 -36.65
CA VAL A 50 -19.27 15.77 -36.58
C VAL A 50 -20.47 15.86 -35.63
N ALA A 51 -20.56 17.00 -34.95
CA ALA A 51 -21.76 17.47 -34.30
C ALA A 51 -22.39 18.55 -35.17
N GLU A 52 -23.67 18.41 -35.47
CA GLU A 52 -24.45 19.34 -36.29
C GLU A 52 -25.55 19.98 -35.45
N PHE A 53 -25.68 21.30 -35.54
CA PHE A 53 -26.76 22.06 -34.93
C PHE A 53 -27.29 23.05 -35.97
N GLU A 54 -28.62 23.10 -36.14
CA GLU A 54 -29.26 23.93 -37.19
C GLU A 54 -28.64 23.74 -38.59
N LYS A 55 -28.32 22.50 -38.96
CA LYS A 55 -27.68 22.13 -40.25
C LYS A 55 -26.28 22.71 -40.47
N ARG A 56 -25.61 23.18 -39.42
CA ARG A 56 -24.21 23.64 -39.44
C ARG A 56 -23.34 22.71 -38.60
N ILE A 57 -22.10 22.52 -39.00
CA ILE A 57 -21.11 21.82 -38.18
C ILE A 57 -20.74 22.73 -37.02
N VAL A 58 -20.92 22.23 -35.81
CA VAL A 58 -20.60 22.93 -34.54
C VAL A 58 -19.57 22.17 -33.70
N GLY A 59 -19.14 21.00 -34.19
CA GLY A 59 -18.11 20.18 -33.58
C GLY A 59 -17.52 19.19 -34.57
N PHE A 60 -16.21 18.93 -34.48
CA PHE A 60 -15.51 17.93 -35.28
C PHE A 60 -14.40 17.26 -34.47
N VAL A 61 -14.18 15.97 -34.72
CA VAL A 61 -13.03 15.20 -34.24
C VAL A 61 -12.76 14.05 -35.22
N ALA A 62 -11.53 13.54 -35.24
CA ALA A 62 -11.19 12.33 -35.98
C ALA A 62 -10.32 11.39 -35.13
N ILE A 63 -10.30 10.11 -35.49
CA ILE A 63 -9.40 9.11 -34.91
C ILE A 63 -8.51 8.52 -36.00
N GLU A 64 -7.21 8.51 -35.77
CA GLU A 64 -6.23 7.84 -36.64
C GLU A 64 -5.71 6.58 -35.95
N VAL A 65 -5.86 5.41 -36.59
CA VAL A 65 -5.44 4.14 -36.01
C VAL A 65 -4.09 3.71 -36.58
N TYR A 66 -3.04 3.79 -35.77
CA TYR A 66 -1.69 3.40 -36.19
C TYR A 66 -1.47 1.89 -36.12
N SER A 67 -2.03 1.23 -35.10
CA SER A 67 -1.91 -0.22 -34.89
C SER A 67 -2.97 -0.72 -33.90
N ARG A 68 -3.02 -2.04 -33.66
CA ARG A 68 -3.82 -2.62 -32.56
C ARG A 68 -3.36 -2.15 -31.17
N LYS A 69 -2.15 -1.62 -31.04
CA LYS A 69 -1.67 -1.07 -29.77
C LYS A 69 -2.16 0.37 -29.57
N MET A 70 -2.20 1.17 -30.63
CA MET A 70 -2.24 2.62 -30.49
C MET A 70 -3.08 3.31 -31.59
N ALA A 71 -3.91 4.25 -31.17
CA ALA A 71 -4.62 5.20 -32.04
C ALA A 71 -4.55 6.62 -31.46
N GLU A 72 -4.77 7.65 -32.28
CA GLU A 72 -4.71 9.06 -31.87
C GLU A 72 -6.04 9.79 -32.13
N VAL A 73 -6.50 10.55 -31.14
CA VAL A 73 -7.58 11.53 -31.31
C VAL A 73 -7.02 12.81 -31.90
N GLN A 74 -7.51 13.17 -33.08
CA GLN A 74 -7.01 14.29 -33.87
C GLN A 74 -8.10 15.34 -34.13
N CYS A 75 -7.67 16.59 -34.23
CA CYS A 75 -8.49 17.69 -34.75
C CYS A 75 -9.81 17.95 -34.00
N LEU A 76 -9.82 17.73 -32.68
CA LEU A 76 -10.97 18.08 -31.84
C LEU A 76 -11.20 19.60 -31.84
N ALA A 77 -12.38 20.03 -32.28
CA ALA A 77 -12.80 21.43 -32.24
C ALA A 77 -14.31 21.54 -31.97
N VAL A 78 -14.70 22.41 -31.05
CA VAL A 78 -16.10 22.67 -30.68
C VAL A 78 -16.35 24.18 -30.68
N GLU A 79 -17.41 24.60 -31.36
CA GLU A 79 -17.84 26.00 -31.43
C GLU A 79 -18.05 26.57 -30.02
N ILE A 80 -17.64 27.82 -29.80
CA ILE A 80 -17.62 28.43 -28.45
C ILE A 80 -19.00 28.46 -27.79
N GLU A 81 -20.06 28.67 -28.58
CA GLU A 81 -21.46 28.68 -28.12
C GLU A 81 -21.97 27.28 -27.73
N MET A 82 -21.26 26.23 -28.15
CA MET A 82 -21.56 24.83 -27.84
C MET A 82 -20.68 24.25 -26.74
N GLN A 83 -19.68 25.00 -26.25
CA GLN A 83 -18.84 24.58 -25.13
C GLN A 83 -19.64 24.58 -23.82
N GLY A 84 -19.26 23.68 -22.90
CA GLY A 84 -20.01 23.47 -21.65
C GLY A 84 -21.31 22.66 -21.79
N ARG A 85 -21.75 22.34 -23.02
CA ARG A 85 -22.97 21.55 -23.29
C ARG A 85 -22.71 20.05 -23.52
N GLY A 86 -21.50 19.57 -23.20
CA GLY A 86 -21.11 18.16 -23.38
C GLY A 86 -20.77 17.73 -24.82
N VAL A 87 -20.82 18.64 -25.80
CA VAL A 87 -20.54 18.33 -27.22
C VAL A 87 -19.14 17.76 -27.43
N GLY A 88 -18.12 18.36 -26.82
CA GLY A 88 -16.74 17.89 -26.93
C GLY A 88 -16.54 16.49 -26.37
N ARG A 89 -17.08 16.22 -25.17
CA ARG A 89 -16.97 14.90 -24.53
C ARG A 89 -17.63 13.84 -25.42
N ARG A 90 -18.83 14.09 -25.92
CA ARG A 90 -19.55 13.16 -26.79
C ARG A 90 -18.80 12.86 -28.10
N LEU A 91 -18.12 13.85 -28.67
CA LEU A 91 -17.24 13.65 -29.83
C LEU A 91 -16.04 12.75 -29.48
N VAL A 92 -15.40 12.99 -28.34
CA VAL A 92 -14.29 12.15 -27.85
C VAL A 92 -14.78 10.71 -27.60
N ASP A 93 -15.95 10.53 -26.99
CA ASP A 93 -16.54 9.21 -26.72
C ASP A 93 -16.73 8.39 -28.01
N PHE A 94 -17.10 9.02 -29.13
CA PHE A 94 -17.17 8.32 -30.42
C PHE A 94 -15.79 7.79 -30.88
N CYS A 95 -14.71 8.54 -30.63
CA CYS A 95 -13.36 8.06 -30.89
C CYS A 95 -12.97 6.92 -29.96
N VAL A 96 -13.33 7.00 -28.67
CA VAL A 96 -13.07 5.93 -27.69
C VAL A 96 -13.78 4.64 -28.08
N GLN A 97 -15.07 4.72 -28.40
CA GLN A 97 -15.86 3.58 -28.85
C GLN A 97 -15.28 2.98 -30.13
N ARG A 98 -14.92 3.81 -31.11
CA ARG A 98 -14.31 3.34 -32.35
C ARG A 98 -12.98 2.61 -32.10
N ALA A 99 -12.16 3.11 -31.17
CA ALA A 99 -10.91 2.45 -30.80
C ALA A 99 -11.16 1.09 -30.13
N ALA A 100 -12.16 1.02 -29.24
CA ALA A 100 -12.58 -0.21 -28.58
C ALA A 100 -13.09 -1.25 -29.60
N ASP A 101 -13.96 -0.84 -30.52
CA ASP A 101 -14.51 -1.71 -31.58
C ASP A 101 -13.40 -2.30 -32.48
N LEU A 102 -12.31 -1.54 -32.67
CA LEU A 102 -11.15 -1.95 -33.46
C LEU A 102 -10.10 -2.72 -32.64
N GLY A 103 -10.36 -2.96 -31.35
CA GLY A 103 -9.45 -3.68 -30.45
C GLY A 103 -8.15 -2.93 -30.16
N VAL A 104 -8.18 -1.59 -30.19
CA VAL A 104 -7.04 -0.75 -29.86
C VAL A 104 -6.85 -0.72 -28.34
N VAL A 105 -5.61 -0.93 -27.88
CA VAL A 105 -5.27 -0.97 -26.45
C VAL A 105 -5.14 0.42 -25.83
N GLU A 106 -4.66 1.40 -26.58
CA GLU A 106 -4.28 2.70 -26.06
C GLU A 106 -4.62 3.84 -27.05
N LEU A 107 -5.21 4.91 -26.54
CA LEU A 107 -5.50 6.14 -27.26
C LEU A 107 -4.59 7.26 -26.81
N ILE A 108 -4.01 7.98 -27.75
CA ILE A 108 -3.22 9.18 -27.50
C ILE A 108 -3.95 10.44 -27.97
N VAL A 109 -3.68 11.56 -27.30
CA VAL A 109 -4.12 12.88 -27.77
C VAL A 109 -3.05 13.92 -27.45
N ILE A 110 -2.83 14.82 -28.39
CA ILE A 110 -1.94 15.99 -28.24
C ILE A 110 -2.80 17.23 -28.32
N SER A 111 -2.89 17.97 -27.22
CA SER A 111 -3.74 19.14 -27.11
C SER A 111 -3.12 20.20 -26.20
N ALA A 112 -3.64 21.43 -26.30
CA ALA A 112 -3.36 22.50 -25.35
C ALA A 112 -4.48 22.66 -24.31
N SER A 113 -5.54 21.85 -24.39
CA SER A 113 -6.74 21.89 -23.54
C SER A 113 -6.78 20.68 -22.61
N ASP A 114 -5.79 20.59 -21.72
CA ASP A 114 -5.53 19.39 -20.93
C ASP A 114 -6.62 19.12 -19.90
N GLU A 115 -7.14 20.14 -19.23
CA GLU A 115 -8.21 20.00 -18.23
C GLU A 115 -9.47 19.32 -18.83
N PHE A 116 -9.80 19.64 -20.08
CA PHE A 116 -10.93 19.02 -20.77
C PHE A 116 -10.68 17.54 -21.06
N LEU A 117 -9.47 17.16 -21.48
CA LEU A 117 -9.12 15.79 -21.83
C LEU A 117 -8.91 14.89 -20.61
N LEU A 118 -8.36 15.42 -19.53
CA LEU A 118 -8.37 14.76 -18.21
C LEU A 118 -9.81 14.47 -17.79
N GLY A 119 -10.71 15.42 -18.00
CA GLY A 119 -12.15 15.22 -17.82
C GLY A 119 -12.75 14.15 -18.74
N CYS A 120 -12.12 13.78 -19.86
CA CYS A 120 -12.57 12.69 -20.74
C CYS A 120 -11.92 11.34 -20.41
N GLY A 121 -11.19 11.24 -19.30
CA GLY A 121 -10.56 9.99 -18.83
C GLY A 121 -9.15 9.76 -19.36
N PHE A 122 -8.55 10.73 -20.09
CA PHE A 122 -7.15 10.64 -20.44
C PHE A 122 -6.25 10.97 -19.24
N ASP A 123 -5.03 10.41 -19.18
CA ASP A 123 -4.03 10.72 -18.15
C ASP A 123 -2.61 10.90 -18.74
N TYR A 124 -1.70 11.52 -18.01
CA TYR A 124 -0.32 11.74 -18.43
C TYR A 124 0.57 10.53 -18.12
N SER A 125 1.30 10.03 -19.12
CA SER A 125 2.30 8.97 -18.90
C SER A 125 3.65 9.48 -18.39
N LEU A 126 3.98 10.78 -18.60
CA LEU A 126 5.23 11.41 -18.17
C LEU A 126 4.96 12.86 -17.70
N PRO A 127 5.10 13.20 -16.41
CA PRO A 127 4.67 14.50 -15.85
C PRO A 127 5.40 15.73 -16.40
N ASP A 128 6.63 15.57 -16.93
CA ASP A 128 7.56 16.70 -17.15
C ASP A 128 7.87 17.02 -18.63
N GLN A 129 7.11 16.49 -19.59
CA GLN A 129 7.34 16.70 -21.03
C GLN A 129 6.09 17.22 -21.76
N LYS A 130 6.27 17.95 -22.87
CA LYS A 130 5.16 18.46 -23.71
C LYS A 130 4.35 17.31 -24.32
N ARG A 131 3.02 17.38 -24.26
CA ARG A 131 2.19 16.50 -23.44
C ARG A 131 1.41 15.56 -24.37
N ALA A 132 1.58 14.26 -24.22
CA ALA A 132 0.71 13.24 -24.78
C ALA A 132 -0.09 12.62 -23.63
N LEU A 133 -1.40 12.57 -23.83
CA LEU A 133 -2.38 12.08 -22.86
C LEU A 133 -2.91 10.73 -23.35
N PHE A 134 -3.05 9.74 -22.47
CA PHE A 134 -3.31 8.33 -22.80
C PHE A 134 -4.62 7.82 -22.18
N LEU A 135 -5.36 6.96 -22.89
CA LEU A 135 -6.59 6.30 -22.41
C LEU A 135 -6.63 4.84 -22.87
N GLN A 136 -7.01 3.90 -21.99
CA GLN A 136 -7.21 2.49 -22.36
C GLN A 136 -8.69 2.20 -22.68
N PRO A 137 -9.06 1.93 -23.94
CA PRO A 137 -10.48 1.84 -24.36
C PRO A 137 -11.27 0.71 -23.68
N GLN A 138 -10.58 -0.35 -23.23
CA GLN A 138 -11.18 -1.56 -22.65
C GLN A 138 -11.60 -1.38 -21.19
N LEU A 139 -11.15 -0.33 -20.51
CA LEU A 139 -11.51 0.01 -19.13
C LEU A 139 -12.56 1.14 -19.05
N GLY A 140 -13.00 1.70 -20.19
CA GLY A 140 -13.84 2.90 -20.27
C GLY A 140 -15.28 2.69 -20.70
N ILE A 141 -15.76 1.46 -20.91
CA ILE A 141 -17.14 1.18 -21.32
C ILE A 141 -17.70 0.07 -20.43
N SER A 142 -18.45 0.43 -19.39
CA SER A 142 -19.30 -0.54 -18.68
C SER A 142 -20.59 -0.74 -19.46
N ASP A 143 -20.86 -1.98 -19.88
CA ASP A 143 -22.07 -2.45 -20.55
C ASP A 143 -23.37 -1.88 -19.93
N ARG A 144 -24.08 -1.02 -20.67
CA ARG A 144 -25.48 -0.68 -20.39
C ARG A 144 -26.35 -1.27 -21.50
N ASN A 145 -26.74 -2.53 -21.35
CA ASN A 145 -27.83 -3.10 -22.14
C ASN A 145 -29.11 -3.12 -21.29
N VAL A 146 -30.11 -2.44 -21.82
CA VAL A 146 -31.37 -2.08 -21.18
C VAL A 146 -32.28 -3.31 -21.05
N ALA A 147 -32.52 -3.75 -19.82
CA ALA A 147 -33.72 -4.50 -19.47
C ALA A 147 -34.26 -3.97 -18.13
N ALA A 148 -35.54 -3.62 -18.14
CA ALA A 148 -36.26 -2.90 -17.09
C ALA A 148 -36.01 -3.46 -15.68
N VAL A 149 -35.35 -2.68 -14.83
CA VAL A 149 -35.32 -2.89 -13.38
C VAL A 149 -35.68 -1.57 -12.69
N ASP A 150 -36.81 -1.61 -12.00
CA ASP A 150 -37.34 -0.73 -10.96
C ASP A 150 -36.71 0.66 -10.77
N THR A 151 -37.43 1.70 -11.19
CA THR A 151 -37.00 3.11 -11.30
C THR A 151 -36.70 3.85 -9.99
N ALA A 152 -36.62 3.14 -8.86
CA ALA A 152 -36.25 3.74 -7.57
C ALA A 152 -34.80 3.42 -7.14
N SER A 153 -34.21 2.30 -7.58
CA SER A 153 -32.82 1.91 -7.23
C SER A 153 -31.76 2.48 -8.19
N ALA A 154 -32.18 2.94 -9.37
CA ALA A 154 -31.30 3.51 -10.39
C ALA A 154 -30.80 4.93 -10.05
N LEU A 155 -31.51 5.70 -9.22
CA LEU A 155 -31.18 7.11 -8.97
C LEU A 155 -29.92 7.31 -8.10
N TRP A 156 -29.56 6.35 -7.24
CA TRP A 156 -28.39 6.51 -6.35
C TRP A 156 -27.06 6.09 -6.98
N HIS A 157 -27.08 5.10 -7.88
CA HIS A 157 -25.86 4.63 -8.56
C HIS A 157 -25.29 5.69 -9.53
N ASP A 158 -26.14 6.47 -10.21
CA ASP A 158 -25.70 7.59 -11.07
C ASP A 158 -24.97 8.70 -10.26
N HIS A 159 -25.15 8.77 -8.94
CA HIS A 159 -24.41 9.69 -8.08
C HIS A 159 -22.97 9.24 -7.77
N ILE A 160 -22.65 7.95 -7.92
CA ILE A 160 -21.28 7.44 -7.79
C ILE A 160 -20.45 7.92 -8.98
N ASP A 161 -21.00 7.83 -10.18
CA ASP A 161 -20.33 8.26 -11.42
C ASP A 161 -20.12 9.79 -11.50
N THR A 162 -20.85 10.56 -10.68
CA THR A 162 -20.73 12.03 -10.56
C THR A 162 -20.04 12.47 -9.28
N MET A 163 -19.53 11.52 -8.47
CA MET A 163 -18.83 11.80 -7.23
C MET A 163 -17.56 12.62 -7.50
N ARG A 164 -17.44 13.76 -6.82
CA ARG A 164 -16.21 14.56 -6.84
C ARG A 164 -15.24 14.03 -5.79
N TRP A 165 -14.12 13.48 -6.25
CA TRP A 165 -13.04 12.97 -5.42
C TRP A 165 -11.68 13.40 -5.98
N PRO A 166 -10.71 13.80 -5.13
CA PRO A 166 -10.86 14.06 -3.70
C PRO A 166 -11.71 15.31 -3.43
N PRO A 167 -12.25 15.48 -2.21
CA PRO A 167 -12.93 16.71 -1.85
C PRO A 167 -11.98 17.93 -1.92
N HIS A 168 -12.51 19.11 -2.25
CA HIS A 168 -11.74 20.37 -2.20
C HIS A 168 -11.12 20.59 -0.80
N ASP A 169 -9.94 21.20 -0.78
CA ASP A 169 -9.19 21.61 0.42
C ASP A 169 -8.85 20.45 1.38
N ALA A 170 -8.44 19.31 0.84
CA ALA A 170 -8.06 18.15 1.63
C ALA A 170 -6.72 17.53 1.20
N GLN A 171 -5.92 17.14 2.17
CA GLN A 171 -4.73 16.33 1.94
C GLN A 171 -5.16 14.89 1.60
N LEU A 172 -4.71 14.39 0.45
CA LEU A 172 -4.92 13.01 0.02
C LEU A 172 -3.69 12.18 0.37
N ILE A 173 -3.90 11.02 0.97
CA ILE A 173 -2.85 10.05 1.31
C ILE A 173 -3.24 8.73 0.65
N GLU A 174 -2.34 8.14 -0.12
CA GLU A 174 -2.58 6.84 -0.77
C GLU A 174 -1.85 5.73 -0.03
N THR A 175 -2.54 4.60 0.18
CA THR A 175 -1.94 3.40 0.77
C THR A 175 -2.31 2.14 0.01
N ILE A 176 -1.46 1.13 0.15
CA ILE A 176 -1.83 -0.26 -0.12
C ILE A 176 -1.83 -0.98 1.23
N ASP A 177 -2.91 -1.67 1.50
CA ASP A 177 -3.08 -2.48 2.69
C ASP A 177 -2.84 -3.94 2.31
N ALA A 178 -2.14 -4.64 3.19
CA ALA A 178 -1.86 -6.06 3.12
C ALA A 178 -1.95 -6.67 4.53
N HIS A 179 -1.77 -7.97 4.65
CA HIS A 179 -1.55 -8.62 5.94
C HIS A 179 -0.54 -9.76 5.81
N ALA A 180 0.13 -10.10 6.91
CA ALA A 180 0.89 -11.35 7.04
C ALA A 180 0.38 -12.11 8.26
N ALA A 181 -0.09 -13.35 8.05
CA ALA A 181 -0.65 -14.18 9.12
C ALA A 181 -1.79 -13.52 9.95
N GLY A 182 -2.59 -12.66 9.31
CA GLY A 182 -3.69 -11.90 9.91
C GLY A 182 -3.32 -10.53 10.48
N GLU A 183 -2.02 -10.23 10.63
CA GLU A 183 -1.56 -8.94 11.13
C GLU A 183 -1.48 -7.91 9.99
N PRO A 184 -2.17 -6.76 10.10
CA PRO A 184 -2.30 -5.81 9.01
C PRO A 184 -0.99 -5.06 8.75
N LEU A 185 -0.75 -4.67 7.50
CA LEU A 185 0.28 -3.70 7.12
C LEU A 185 -0.30 -2.70 6.13
N ARG A 186 -0.34 -1.43 6.52
CA ARG A 186 -0.67 -0.29 5.67
C ARG A 186 0.61 0.36 5.13
N VAL A 187 0.89 0.16 3.85
CA VAL A 187 2.06 0.74 3.16
C VAL A 187 1.69 2.11 2.59
N LEU A 188 2.35 3.16 3.07
CA LEU A 188 2.15 4.53 2.58
C LEU A 188 2.83 4.72 1.23
N LEU A 189 2.08 5.15 0.21
CA LEU A 189 2.57 5.35 -1.15
C LEU A 189 2.78 6.82 -1.50
N ARG A 190 1.79 7.67 -1.19
CA ARG A 190 1.77 9.09 -1.53
C ARG A 190 1.13 9.90 -0.41
N GLY A 191 1.49 11.18 -0.31
CA GLY A 191 0.93 12.13 0.65
C GLY A 191 1.70 12.24 1.97
N ALA A 192 2.71 11.40 2.20
CA ALA A 192 3.64 11.55 3.32
C ALA A 192 4.74 12.58 3.02
N PRO A 193 5.19 13.38 4.00
CA PRO A 193 6.31 14.29 3.83
C PRO A 193 7.64 13.53 3.68
N LEU A 194 8.64 14.19 3.09
CA LEU A 194 9.97 13.61 2.96
C LEU A 194 10.61 13.42 4.34
N VAL A 195 11.16 12.23 4.58
CA VAL A 195 11.92 11.92 5.79
C VAL A 195 13.39 12.28 5.59
N VAL A 196 13.94 13.08 6.50
CA VAL A 196 15.34 13.54 6.44
C VAL A 196 16.20 12.74 7.43
N GLY A 197 17.37 12.29 6.99
CA GLY A 197 18.36 11.61 7.83
C GLY A 197 19.38 10.83 7.02
N ARG A 198 20.62 10.71 7.51
CA ARG A 198 21.71 9.95 6.88
C ARG A 198 21.66 8.47 7.25
N THR A 199 21.12 8.14 8.42
CA THR A 199 20.92 6.77 8.91
C THR A 199 19.43 6.48 9.11
N MET A 200 19.04 5.21 9.13
CA MET A 200 17.65 4.84 9.41
C MET A 200 17.19 5.25 10.81
N LEU A 201 18.10 5.26 11.80
CA LEU A 201 17.81 5.78 13.15
C LEU A 201 17.59 7.30 13.15
N GLU A 202 18.38 8.06 12.39
CA GLU A 202 18.13 9.51 12.20
C GLU A 202 16.79 9.76 11.52
N LYS A 203 16.47 9.00 10.46
CA LYS A 203 15.17 9.08 9.77
C LYS A 203 14.01 8.75 10.71
N ARG A 204 14.16 7.74 11.57
CA ARG A 204 13.18 7.40 12.60
C ARG A 204 12.99 8.55 13.59
N ARG A 205 14.07 9.14 14.11
CA ARG A 205 13.99 10.31 15.03
C ARG A 205 13.27 11.48 14.36
N TYR A 206 13.65 11.82 13.12
CA TYR A 206 12.97 12.85 12.33
C TYR A 206 11.48 12.57 12.15
N ALA A 207 11.11 11.33 11.81
CA ALA A 207 9.71 10.95 11.62
C ALA A 207 8.90 11.06 12.93
N THR A 208 9.47 10.63 14.06
CA THR A 208 8.85 10.80 15.38
C THR A 208 8.64 12.27 15.73
N GLU A 209 9.60 13.14 15.42
CA GLU A 209 9.54 14.57 15.76
C GLU A 209 8.63 15.38 14.82
N HIS A 210 8.51 14.99 13.56
CA HIS A 210 7.90 15.82 12.51
C HIS A 210 6.74 15.19 11.74
N ILE A 211 6.46 13.89 11.92
CA ILE A 211 5.50 13.13 11.11
C ILE A 211 4.53 12.30 12.00
N ASP A 212 4.60 12.45 13.33
CA ASP A 212 3.74 11.69 14.26
C ASP A 212 2.24 12.01 14.08
N ASP A 213 1.90 13.21 13.63
CA ASP A 213 0.53 13.59 13.32
C ASP A 213 -0.06 12.74 12.19
N LEU A 214 0.70 12.50 11.13
CA LEU A 214 0.33 11.61 10.02
C LEU A 214 0.22 10.16 10.48
N ARG A 215 1.14 9.70 11.34
CA ARG A 215 1.05 8.36 11.94
C ARG A 215 -0.27 8.20 12.68
N ARG A 216 -0.58 9.09 13.63
CA ARG A 216 -1.83 9.02 14.39
C ARG A 216 -3.04 9.06 13.46
N ALA A 217 -3.04 9.96 12.47
CA ALA A 217 -4.13 10.10 11.51
C ALA A 217 -4.47 8.79 10.77
N LEU A 218 -3.47 7.95 10.46
CA LEU A 218 -3.63 6.74 9.66
C LEU A 218 -3.69 5.44 10.46
N MET A 219 -3.04 5.39 11.63
CA MET A 219 -3.03 4.21 12.51
C MET A 219 -4.23 4.21 13.44
N TRP A 220 -4.66 5.37 13.93
CA TRP A 220 -5.78 5.47 14.87
C TRP A 220 -7.12 5.57 14.14
N GLU A 221 -8.21 5.35 14.88
CA GLU A 221 -9.57 5.59 14.38
C GLU A 221 -9.73 7.07 14.01
N PRO A 222 -10.52 7.41 12.97
CA PRO A 222 -11.44 6.55 12.22
C PRO A 222 -10.83 5.88 10.98
N ARG A 223 -9.54 6.09 10.68
CA ARG A 223 -8.90 5.58 9.46
C ARG A 223 -8.23 4.23 9.67
N GLY A 224 -7.68 4.00 10.86
CA GLY A 224 -7.15 2.73 11.31
C GLY A 224 -7.97 2.19 12.49
N HIS A 225 -7.29 1.51 13.40
CA HIS A 225 -7.84 0.96 14.64
C HIS A 225 -6.69 0.73 15.62
N ALA A 226 -7.00 0.37 16.87
CA ALA A 226 -6.01 0.18 17.94
C ALA A 226 -4.88 -0.83 17.63
N ASP A 227 -5.04 -1.61 16.57
CA ASP A 227 -4.12 -2.67 16.15
C ASP A 227 -3.69 -2.54 14.68
N MET A 228 -3.70 -1.32 14.16
CA MET A 228 -3.23 -1.04 12.81
C MET A 228 -1.71 -0.86 12.81
N TYR A 229 -1.05 -1.53 11.88
CA TYR A 229 0.38 -1.41 11.63
C TYR A 229 0.63 -0.84 10.24
N GLY A 230 1.74 -0.12 10.06
CA GLY A 230 2.07 0.54 8.81
C GLY A 230 3.55 0.55 8.47
N ALA A 231 3.84 0.91 7.21
CA ALA A 231 5.18 1.10 6.69
C ALA A 231 5.27 2.41 5.88
N LEU A 232 6.22 3.26 6.22
CA LEU A 232 6.62 4.43 5.46
C LEU A 232 7.90 4.10 4.67
N LEU A 233 7.78 4.16 3.35
CA LEU A 233 8.87 3.91 2.42
C LEU A 233 9.79 5.14 2.31
N THR A 234 11.09 4.93 2.31
CA THR A 234 12.11 5.99 2.20
C THR A 234 13.24 5.53 1.27
N ALA A 235 14.08 6.46 0.80
CA ALA A 235 15.32 6.07 0.15
C ALA A 235 16.16 5.17 1.09
N PRO A 236 16.95 4.21 0.58
CA PRO A 236 17.92 3.50 1.40
C PRO A 236 18.98 4.46 1.98
N THR A 237 19.71 4.01 2.99
CA THR A 237 20.80 4.77 3.64
C THR A 237 22.18 4.21 3.35
N THR A 238 22.24 2.94 2.96
CA THR A 238 23.43 2.27 2.44
C THR A 238 23.51 2.38 0.93
N GLU A 239 24.72 2.35 0.37
CA GLU A 239 24.97 2.45 -1.07
C GLU A 239 24.38 1.28 -1.88
N ASP A 240 24.36 0.08 -1.33
CA ASP A 240 23.86 -1.14 -1.98
C ASP A 240 22.43 -1.54 -1.55
N GLY A 241 21.72 -0.68 -0.81
CA GLY A 241 20.36 -0.94 -0.35
C GLY A 241 19.33 -0.66 -1.45
N ASP A 242 18.25 -1.45 -1.50
CA ASP A 242 17.17 -1.26 -2.48
C ASP A 242 16.13 -0.25 -1.98
N LEU A 243 15.81 -0.30 -0.67
CA LEU A 243 14.72 0.47 -0.08
C LEU A 243 14.95 0.68 1.41
N GLY A 244 14.65 1.87 1.93
CA GLY A 244 14.58 2.12 3.37
C GLY A 244 13.14 2.03 3.87
N VAL A 245 12.90 1.43 5.03
CA VAL A 245 11.55 1.33 5.61
C VAL A 245 11.52 1.77 7.07
N LEU A 246 10.54 2.60 7.40
CA LEU A 246 10.16 2.95 8.78
C LEU A 246 8.81 2.32 9.09
N PHE A 247 8.79 1.41 10.07
CA PHE A 247 7.57 0.81 10.55
C PHE A 247 6.88 1.73 11.58
N LEU A 248 5.56 1.69 11.64
CA LEU A 248 4.76 2.51 12.54
C LEU A 248 3.54 1.74 13.04
N HIS A 249 3.11 2.01 14.28
CA HIS A 249 1.96 1.38 14.93
C HIS A 249 1.23 2.38 15.83
N ASN A 250 0.35 1.91 16.71
CA ASN A 250 -0.50 2.75 17.56
C ASN A 250 0.27 3.70 18.51
N ASP A 251 1.54 3.42 18.81
CA ASP A 251 2.31 4.10 19.87
C ASP A 251 3.55 4.83 19.34
N GLY A 252 3.87 4.70 18.04
CA GLY A 252 5.01 5.40 17.46
C GLY A 252 5.64 4.71 16.25
N PHE A 253 6.88 5.08 15.98
CA PHE A 253 7.73 4.45 14.96
C PHE A 253 8.58 3.32 15.56
N SER A 254 8.42 2.12 15.01
CA SER A 254 9.13 0.90 15.43
C SER A 254 10.52 0.80 14.82
N THR A 255 11.33 -0.11 15.36
CA THR A 255 12.70 -0.37 14.94
C THR A 255 12.77 -1.41 13.81
N MET A 256 11.98 -2.48 13.91
CA MET A 256 11.86 -3.54 12.91
C MET A 256 10.55 -4.31 13.11
N CYS A 257 9.96 -4.82 12.04
CA CYS A 257 8.76 -5.65 12.10
C CYS A 257 8.85 -6.84 11.14
N GLY A 258 8.87 -8.07 11.66
CA GLY A 258 9.01 -9.26 10.82
C GLY A 258 7.76 -9.56 9.97
N HIS A 259 6.54 -9.42 10.52
CA HIS A 259 5.31 -9.55 9.71
C HIS A 259 5.25 -8.44 8.65
N GLY A 260 5.71 -7.24 9.02
CA GLY A 260 5.76 -6.08 8.13
C GLY A 260 6.70 -6.29 6.96
N ILE A 261 7.85 -6.94 7.16
CA ILE A 261 8.76 -7.32 6.07
C ILE A 261 8.10 -8.34 5.14
N ILE A 262 7.42 -9.35 5.68
CA ILE A 262 6.71 -10.37 4.89
C ILE A 262 5.62 -9.71 4.02
N ALA A 263 4.73 -8.94 4.64
CA ALA A 263 3.66 -8.25 3.93
C ALA A 263 4.18 -7.21 2.94
N LEU A 264 5.25 -6.47 3.28
CA LEU A 264 5.88 -5.51 2.37
C LEU A 264 6.50 -6.22 1.15
N GLY A 265 7.17 -7.37 1.34
CA GLY A 265 7.70 -8.16 0.23
C GLY A 265 6.60 -8.59 -0.75
N THR A 266 5.45 -9.03 -0.22
CA THR A 266 4.26 -9.32 -1.04
C THR A 266 3.78 -8.07 -1.79
N VAL A 267 3.65 -6.92 -1.10
CA VAL A 267 3.23 -5.67 -1.73
C VAL A 267 4.18 -5.28 -2.86
N LEU A 268 5.49 -5.28 -2.62
CA LEU A 268 6.48 -4.85 -3.60
C LEU A 268 6.43 -5.72 -4.86
N TRP A 269 6.31 -7.04 -4.71
CA TRP A 269 6.25 -7.96 -5.83
C TRP A 269 4.92 -7.88 -6.59
N GLU A 270 3.79 -8.07 -5.90
CA GLU A 270 2.48 -8.21 -6.56
C GLU A 270 1.98 -6.91 -7.20
N THR A 271 2.51 -5.76 -6.77
CA THR A 271 2.19 -4.46 -7.37
C THR A 271 3.16 -4.05 -8.48
N GLY A 272 4.21 -4.85 -8.74
CA GLY A 272 5.25 -4.55 -9.71
C GLY A 272 6.20 -3.41 -9.31
N MET A 273 6.24 -3.03 -8.03
CA MET A 273 7.21 -2.06 -7.50
C MET A 273 8.64 -2.61 -7.48
N THR A 274 8.79 -3.93 -7.55
CA THR A 274 10.06 -4.60 -7.80
C THR A 274 9.86 -5.78 -8.76
N THR A 275 10.93 -6.12 -9.48
CA THR A 275 11.05 -7.38 -10.22
C THR A 275 12.19 -8.25 -9.67
N GLN A 276 12.85 -7.81 -8.59
CA GLN A 276 13.91 -8.55 -7.91
C GLN A 276 13.29 -9.55 -6.93
N ASP A 277 13.79 -10.78 -6.93
CA ASP A 277 13.44 -11.84 -5.99
C ASP A 277 14.25 -11.76 -4.69
N GLU A 278 15.37 -11.04 -4.69
CA GLU A 278 16.14 -10.67 -3.50
C GLU A 278 16.14 -9.15 -3.30
N LEU A 279 15.88 -8.70 -2.07
CA LEU A 279 15.85 -7.29 -1.70
C LEU A 279 16.64 -7.02 -0.44
N LYS A 280 17.32 -5.88 -0.42
CA LYS A 280 18.09 -5.35 0.70
C LYS A 280 17.37 -4.15 1.30
N LEU A 281 16.66 -4.41 2.39
CA LEU A 281 15.87 -3.39 3.09
C LEU A 281 16.66 -2.80 4.25
N ASP A 282 16.83 -1.49 4.24
CA ASP A 282 17.41 -0.76 5.36
C ASP A 282 16.30 -0.44 6.39
N THR A 283 16.48 -0.91 7.62
CA THR A 283 15.57 -0.65 8.73
C THR A 283 16.31 0.06 9.87
N PRO A 284 15.62 0.68 10.84
CA PRO A 284 16.28 1.23 12.03
C PRO A 284 17.07 0.19 12.84
N ALA A 285 16.71 -1.10 12.79
CA ALA A 285 17.47 -2.17 13.43
C ALA A 285 18.68 -2.66 12.62
N GLY A 286 18.83 -2.22 11.37
CA GLY A 286 19.90 -2.63 10.45
C GLY A 286 19.37 -3.18 9.12
N ARG A 287 20.29 -3.74 8.33
CA ARG A 287 19.99 -4.35 7.03
C ARG A 287 19.22 -5.66 7.21
N ILE A 288 18.12 -5.80 6.48
CA ILE A 288 17.34 -7.03 6.35
C ILE A 288 17.40 -7.49 4.90
N ASN A 289 17.81 -8.74 4.69
CA ASN A 289 17.81 -9.36 3.36
C ASN A 289 16.53 -10.17 3.20
N VAL A 290 15.72 -9.81 2.21
CA VAL A 290 14.44 -10.44 1.89
C VAL A 290 14.61 -11.31 0.66
N CYS A 291 14.05 -12.51 0.69
CA CYS A 291 13.99 -13.43 -0.43
C CYS A 291 12.53 -13.79 -0.70
N LEU A 292 12.11 -13.61 -1.95
CA LEU A 292 10.78 -13.84 -2.46
C LEU A 292 10.80 -15.12 -3.30
N GLN A 293 9.94 -16.06 -2.94
CA GLN A 293 9.61 -17.20 -3.78
C GLN A 293 8.30 -16.87 -4.49
N THR A 294 8.34 -16.84 -5.81
CA THR A 294 7.30 -16.20 -6.64
C THR A 294 6.86 -17.11 -7.78
N ASN A 295 5.60 -16.95 -8.20
CA ASN A 295 5.10 -17.47 -9.46
C ASN A 295 4.65 -16.31 -10.38
N GLU A 296 4.07 -16.60 -11.55
CA GLU A 296 3.70 -15.58 -12.56
C GLU A 296 2.80 -14.44 -12.05
N GLN A 297 2.11 -14.62 -10.91
CA GLN A 297 1.14 -13.63 -10.40
C GLN A 297 1.29 -13.31 -8.91
N ARG A 298 2.06 -14.07 -8.12
CA ARG A 298 2.06 -13.95 -6.65
C ARG A 298 3.42 -14.19 -6.01
N ALA A 299 3.60 -13.56 -4.85
CA ALA A 299 4.68 -13.90 -3.91
C ALA A 299 4.21 -15.07 -3.03
N GLU A 300 4.47 -16.30 -3.47
CA GLU A 300 4.03 -17.53 -2.77
C GLU A 300 4.61 -17.62 -1.36
N ARG A 301 5.83 -17.15 -1.16
CA ARG A 301 6.47 -17.10 0.14
C ARG A 301 7.45 -15.94 0.21
N VAL A 302 7.43 -15.22 1.33
CA VAL A 302 8.41 -14.18 1.64
C VAL A 302 9.21 -14.63 2.85
N SER A 303 10.53 -14.54 2.75
CA SER A 303 11.43 -14.85 3.85
C SER A 303 12.43 -13.73 4.05
N PHE A 304 12.94 -13.58 5.26
CA PHE A 304 13.98 -12.60 5.56
C PHE A 304 15.03 -13.18 6.51
N THR A 305 16.28 -12.81 6.28
CA THR A 305 17.37 -13.06 7.21
C THR A 305 17.44 -11.90 8.19
N ASN A 306 17.21 -12.21 9.47
CA ASN A 306 17.15 -11.23 10.53
C ASN A 306 18.56 -10.85 11.04
N VAL A 307 18.65 -9.75 11.79
CA VAL A 307 19.83 -9.37 12.55
C VAL A 307 20.18 -10.44 13.60
N PRO A 308 21.44 -10.48 14.09
CA PRO A 308 21.83 -11.41 15.14
C PRO A 308 20.88 -11.34 16.35
N SER A 309 20.30 -12.49 16.68
CA SER A 309 19.35 -12.67 17.77
C SER A 309 20.04 -13.37 18.93
N PHE A 310 19.81 -12.95 20.16
CA PHE A 310 20.55 -13.45 21.31
C PHE A 310 19.70 -13.45 22.58
N VAL A 311 20.11 -14.28 23.53
CA VAL A 311 19.55 -14.31 24.87
C VAL A 311 20.27 -13.27 25.74
N ASP A 312 19.48 -12.46 26.43
CA ASP A 312 19.95 -11.48 27.41
C ASP A 312 19.96 -12.10 28.81
N THR A 313 18.80 -12.63 29.24
CA THR A 313 18.61 -13.23 30.55
C THR A 313 17.70 -14.46 30.43
N LEU A 314 18.02 -15.55 31.12
CA LEU A 314 17.16 -16.73 31.24
C LEU A 314 16.61 -16.85 32.66
N ASP A 315 15.42 -17.42 32.78
CA ASP A 315 14.82 -17.83 34.05
C ASP A 315 14.71 -16.68 35.08
N HIS A 316 14.50 -15.44 34.60
CA HIS A 316 14.30 -14.28 35.46
C HIS A 316 12.93 -14.37 36.13
N THR A 317 12.90 -14.33 37.46
CA THR A 317 11.66 -14.41 38.24
C THR A 317 11.29 -13.02 38.75
N LEU A 318 10.05 -12.62 38.51
CA LEU A 318 9.50 -11.36 39.03
C LEU A 318 8.09 -11.58 39.61
N HIS A 319 7.73 -10.75 40.59
CA HIS A 319 6.37 -10.74 41.13
C HIS A 319 5.47 -9.83 40.28
N VAL A 320 4.32 -10.33 39.85
CA VAL A 320 3.34 -9.57 39.07
C VAL A 320 1.99 -9.60 39.77
N ASP A 321 1.47 -8.42 40.09
CA ASP A 321 0.17 -8.27 40.73
C ASP A 321 -0.93 -8.98 39.93
N GLY A 322 -1.67 -9.85 40.61
CA GLY A 322 -2.72 -10.68 40.01
C GLY A 322 -2.25 -11.99 39.39
N TYR A 323 -0.94 -12.19 39.21
CA TYR A 323 -0.35 -13.40 38.60
C TYR A 323 0.67 -14.11 39.50
N GLY A 324 1.16 -13.45 40.56
CA GLY A 324 2.13 -14.02 41.49
C GLY A 324 3.55 -14.01 40.91
N ASP A 325 4.35 -15.00 41.29
CA ASP A 325 5.73 -15.11 40.79
C ASP A 325 5.72 -15.70 39.38
N VAL A 326 6.18 -14.92 38.41
CA VAL A 326 6.24 -15.26 37.00
C VAL A 326 7.71 -15.44 36.61
N VAL A 327 8.01 -16.49 35.85
CA VAL A 327 9.34 -16.71 35.26
C VAL A 327 9.32 -16.28 33.79
N VAL A 328 10.30 -15.48 33.40
CA VAL A 328 10.46 -15.01 32.03
C VAL A 328 11.88 -15.21 31.49
N ASP A 329 11.96 -15.50 30.20
CA ASP A 329 13.21 -15.41 29.43
C ASP A 329 13.22 -14.09 28.66
N ILE A 330 14.36 -13.41 28.61
CA ILE A 330 14.54 -12.14 27.90
C ILE A 330 15.51 -12.35 26.76
N ALA A 331 15.05 -12.06 25.54
CA ALA A 331 15.85 -12.23 24.34
C ALA A 331 15.59 -11.12 23.33
N PHE A 332 16.60 -10.88 22.49
CA PHE A 332 16.57 -9.93 21.40
C PHE A 332 16.49 -10.65 20.06
N GLY A 333 15.60 -10.19 19.18
CA GLY A 333 15.45 -10.71 17.81
C GLY A 333 15.21 -9.61 16.78
N GLY A 334 15.84 -8.44 16.96
CA GLY A 334 15.50 -7.17 16.29
C GLY A 334 14.68 -6.22 17.18
N ALA A 335 14.08 -6.77 18.24
CA ALA A 335 13.48 -6.08 19.37
C ALA A 335 13.61 -6.98 20.62
N TYR A 336 13.58 -6.40 21.83
CA TYR A 336 13.59 -7.19 23.07
C TYR A 336 12.19 -7.68 23.43
N TYR A 337 12.12 -8.96 23.79
CA TYR A 337 10.90 -9.62 24.25
C TYR A 337 11.15 -10.36 25.56
N ALA A 338 10.14 -10.33 26.42
CA ALA A 338 10.04 -11.23 27.56
C ALA A 338 9.11 -12.39 27.20
N PHE A 339 9.59 -13.62 27.32
CA PHE A 339 8.86 -14.84 27.03
C PHE A 339 8.34 -15.46 28.31
N CYS A 340 7.04 -15.75 28.35
CA CYS A 340 6.38 -16.39 29.49
C CYS A 340 5.57 -17.60 29.01
N SER A 341 5.43 -18.63 29.86
CA SER A 341 4.49 -19.73 29.60
C SER A 341 3.06 -19.24 29.82
N ALA A 342 2.17 -19.45 28.85
CA ALA A 342 0.76 -19.12 28.99
C ALA A 342 0.11 -19.89 30.16
N GLU A 343 0.49 -21.17 30.33
CA GLU A 343 -0.02 -22.01 31.42
C GLU A 343 0.37 -21.46 32.80
N ALA A 344 1.59 -20.95 32.95
CA ALA A 344 2.09 -20.42 34.22
C ALA A 344 1.29 -19.21 34.73
N VAL A 345 0.63 -18.49 33.83
CA VAL A 345 -0.23 -17.34 34.15
C VAL A 345 -1.72 -17.63 33.93
N GLY A 346 -2.10 -18.91 33.80
CA GLY A 346 -3.49 -19.35 33.68
C GLY A 346 -4.18 -18.98 32.37
N LEU A 347 -3.42 -18.71 31.30
CA LEU A 347 -3.94 -18.30 30.00
C LEU A 347 -4.11 -19.48 29.04
N THR A 348 -5.07 -19.33 28.13
CA THR A 348 -5.21 -20.17 26.93
C THR A 348 -5.12 -19.27 25.70
N LEU A 349 -4.20 -19.58 24.77
CA LEU A 349 -3.92 -18.74 23.60
C LEU A 349 -4.94 -18.96 22.47
N THR A 350 -6.11 -18.34 22.61
CA THR A 350 -7.18 -18.31 21.60
C THR A 350 -7.67 -16.89 21.36
N ALA A 351 -8.09 -16.59 20.13
CA ALA A 351 -8.60 -15.26 19.77
C ALA A 351 -9.79 -14.82 20.64
N SER A 352 -10.64 -15.76 21.08
CA SER A 352 -11.78 -15.50 21.98
C SER A 352 -11.38 -14.99 23.37
N ARG A 353 -10.12 -15.16 23.78
CA ARG A 353 -9.57 -14.72 25.06
C ARG A 353 -8.55 -13.58 24.92
N ALA A 354 -8.56 -12.87 23.79
CA ALA A 354 -7.62 -11.78 23.52
C ALA A 354 -7.50 -10.77 24.67
N GLN A 355 -8.61 -10.40 25.31
CA GLN A 355 -8.59 -9.42 26.41
C GLN A 355 -7.83 -9.93 27.65
N GLU A 356 -7.98 -11.21 28.02
CA GLU A 356 -7.24 -11.82 29.14
C GLU A 356 -5.73 -11.80 28.86
N ILE A 357 -5.35 -12.14 27.63
CA ILE A 357 -3.94 -12.16 27.18
C ILE A 357 -3.36 -10.73 27.19
N ILE A 358 -4.11 -9.74 26.70
CA ILE A 358 -3.71 -8.33 26.70
C ILE A 358 -3.52 -7.79 28.12
N VAL A 359 -4.43 -8.12 29.05
CA VAL A 359 -4.34 -7.69 30.45
C VAL A 359 -3.08 -8.27 31.10
N ALA A 360 -2.82 -9.57 30.92
CA ALA A 360 -1.64 -10.22 31.47
C ALA A 360 -0.34 -9.65 30.87
N GLY A 361 -0.28 -9.49 29.55
CA GLY A 361 0.90 -8.96 28.86
C GLY A 361 1.23 -7.54 29.30
N ARG A 362 0.22 -6.69 29.52
CA ARG A 362 0.41 -5.34 30.08
C ARG A 362 0.96 -5.37 31.50
N ALA A 363 0.38 -6.20 32.38
CA ALA A 363 0.81 -6.31 33.76
C ALA A 363 2.28 -6.75 33.87
N ILE A 364 2.66 -7.79 33.11
CA ILE A 364 4.03 -8.30 33.07
C ILE A 364 4.99 -7.26 32.47
N LYS A 365 4.61 -6.60 31.36
CA LYS A 365 5.45 -5.57 30.73
C LYS A 365 5.70 -4.40 31.68
N ALA A 366 4.67 -3.96 32.42
CA ALA A 366 4.80 -2.88 33.39
C ALA A 366 5.76 -3.27 34.52
N ALA A 367 5.57 -4.44 35.13
CA ALA A 367 6.44 -4.93 36.20
C ALA A 367 7.92 -5.05 35.74
N LEU A 368 8.16 -5.61 34.54
CA LEU A 368 9.51 -5.72 33.99
C LEU A 368 10.15 -4.36 33.68
N SER A 369 9.36 -3.38 33.23
CA SER A 369 9.88 -2.05 32.88
C SER A 369 10.32 -1.24 34.11
N GLU A 370 9.77 -1.56 35.29
CA GLU A 370 10.17 -0.96 36.55
C GLU A 370 11.47 -1.59 37.11
N GLU A 371 11.66 -2.89 36.91
CA GLU A 371 12.80 -3.64 37.47
C GLU A 371 14.04 -3.63 36.55
N LEU A 372 13.85 -3.65 35.22
CA LEU A 372 14.93 -3.96 34.28
C LEU A 372 15.35 -2.77 33.42
N GLN A 373 16.66 -2.55 33.36
CA GLN A 373 17.30 -1.65 32.40
C GLN A 373 18.00 -2.46 31.31
N LEU A 374 17.30 -2.67 30.20
CA LEU A 374 17.86 -3.37 29.04
C LEU A 374 18.87 -2.47 28.31
N ARG A 375 19.95 -3.07 27.80
CA ARG A 375 20.96 -2.37 27.00
C ARG A 375 21.35 -3.23 25.83
N HIS A 376 21.11 -2.73 24.62
CA HIS A 376 21.61 -3.40 23.42
C HIS A 376 23.13 -3.22 23.32
N PRO A 377 23.92 -4.26 23.01
CA PRO A 377 25.39 -4.21 23.05
C PRO A 377 26.04 -3.16 22.12
N GLN A 378 25.32 -2.70 21.10
CA GLN A 378 25.85 -1.83 20.04
C GLN A 378 25.03 -0.55 19.79
N HIS A 379 23.79 -0.47 20.29
CA HIS A 379 22.84 0.57 19.89
C HIS A 379 21.92 0.98 21.05
N ASP A 380 22.22 2.09 21.71
CA ASP A 380 21.47 2.56 22.88
C ASP A 380 19.97 2.71 22.62
N ASP A 381 19.58 3.18 21.41
CA ASP A 381 18.19 3.36 20.99
C ASP A 381 17.36 2.06 20.92
N LEU A 382 17.99 0.88 21.01
CA LEU A 382 17.35 -0.44 20.97
C LEU A 382 17.22 -1.10 22.35
N GLY A 383 17.74 -0.48 23.42
CA GLY A 383 17.76 -1.03 24.78
C GLY A 383 16.43 -0.87 25.54
N PHE A 384 15.32 -1.31 24.97
CA PHE A 384 14.01 -1.23 25.64
C PHE A 384 13.14 -2.46 25.35
N LEU A 385 12.27 -2.80 26.30
CA LEU A 385 11.36 -3.95 26.19
C LEU A 385 10.22 -3.62 25.22
N TYR A 386 10.19 -4.28 24.07
CA TYR A 386 9.17 -4.05 23.05
C TYR A 386 7.82 -4.67 23.43
N GLY A 387 7.84 -5.93 23.90
CA GLY A 387 6.62 -6.65 24.27
C GLY A 387 6.85 -7.93 25.08
N VAL A 388 5.75 -8.54 25.47
CA VAL A 388 5.71 -9.83 26.16
C VAL A 388 5.12 -10.87 25.21
N ILE A 389 5.80 -12.00 25.05
CA ILE A 389 5.34 -13.12 24.22
C ILE A 389 4.94 -14.28 25.12
N PHE A 390 3.65 -14.62 25.11
CA PHE A 390 3.18 -15.85 25.74
C PHE A 390 3.40 -17.02 24.81
N THR A 391 3.87 -18.14 25.37
CA THR A 391 4.10 -19.37 24.62
C THR A 391 3.30 -20.52 25.19
N ALA A 392 2.76 -21.35 24.31
CA ALA A 392 1.97 -22.52 24.63
C ALA A 392 2.32 -23.68 23.68
N PRO A 393 1.95 -24.92 24.02
CA PRO A 393 2.00 -26.03 23.07
C PRO A 393 1.29 -25.67 21.75
N ALA A 394 1.83 -26.16 20.64
CA ALA A 394 1.18 -26.03 19.34
C ALA A 394 -0.18 -26.73 19.32
N VAL A 395 -1.08 -26.23 18.47
CA VAL A 395 -2.40 -26.85 18.23
C VAL A 395 -2.40 -27.63 16.94
N LYS A 396 -1.65 -27.18 15.92
CA LYS A 396 -1.47 -27.89 14.66
C LYS A 396 -0.39 -28.95 14.81
N GLU A 397 -0.65 -30.11 14.23
CA GLU A 397 0.35 -31.16 14.10
C GLU A 397 1.55 -30.66 13.29
N GLY A 398 2.76 -30.94 13.77
CA GLY A 398 4.01 -30.54 13.13
C GLY A 398 4.51 -29.14 13.48
N ALA A 399 3.68 -28.29 14.10
CA ALA A 399 4.15 -27.02 14.65
C ALA A 399 4.82 -27.22 16.02
N HIS A 400 5.82 -26.40 16.32
CA HIS A 400 6.61 -26.48 17.53
C HIS A 400 5.88 -25.87 18.73
N SER A 401 5.38 -24.64 18.57
CA SER A 401 4.70 -23.90 19.64
C SER A 401 3.73 -22.86 19.08
N ARG A 402 2.88 -22.34 19.95
CA ARG A 402 1.96 -21.22 19.67
C ARG A 402 2.35 -19.99 20.47
N HIS A 403 2.34 -18.84 19.82
CA HIS A 403 2.70 -17.55 20.40
C HIS A 403 1.53 -16.56 20.38
N ALA A 404 1.54 -15.65 21.37
CA ALA A 404 0.74 -14.43 21.37
C ALA A 404 1.61 -13.28 21.94
N CYS A 405 1.86 -12.26 21.12
CA CYS A 405 2.71 -11.13 21.50
C CYS A 405 1.85 -9.92 21.88
N ILE A 406 2.11 -9.36 23.06
CA ILE A 406 1.53 -8.11 23.52
C ILE A 406 2.61 -7.03 23.48
N PHE A 407 2.44 -6.02 22.62
CA PHE A 407 3.45 -4.97 22.39
C PHE A 407 2.84 -3.57 22.34
N ALA A 408 3.68 -2.54 22.16
CA ALA A 408 3.26 -1.14 22.15
C ALA A 408 2.38 -0.80 23.38
N ASN A 409 1.27 -0.08 23.19
CA ASN A 409 0.27 0.17 24.23
C ASN A 409 -0.69 -1.04 24.43
N GLY A 410 -0.14 -2.25 24.44
CA GLY A 410 -0.78 -3.57 24.56
C GLY A 410 -1.68 -3.97 23.38
N GLU A 411 -1.19 -3.68 22.18
CA GLU A 411 -1.58 -4.31 20.92
C GLU A 411 -1.29 -5.81 20.97
N LEU A 412 -2.15 -6.64 20.37
CA LEU A 412 -1.97 -8.09 20.28
C LEU A 412 -1.58 -8.48 18.86
N ASP A 413 -0.37 -8.97 18.62
CA ASP A 413 0.02 -9.43 17.28
C ASP A 413 -0.82 -10.66 16.89
N ARG A 414 -1.52 -10.60 15.75
CA ARG A 414 -2.29 -11.72 15.19
C ARG A 414 -1.38 -12.80 14.62
N SER A 415 -0.17 -12.41 14.20
CA SER A 415 0.86 -13.29 13.68
C SER A 415 1.66 -13.96 14.82
N PRO A 416 2.53 -14.94 14.51
CA PRO A 416 3.52 -15.48 15.45
C PRO A 416 4.60 -14.48 15.92
N THR A 417 4.60 -13.26 15.38
CA THR A 417 5.60 -12.19 15.58
C THR A 417 6.97 -12.55 15.01
N GLY A 418 7.29 -12.05 13.81
CA GLY A 418 8.53 -12.42 13.10
C GLY A 418 9.84 -12.15 13.86
N THR A 419 9.97 -11.01 14.54
CA THR A 419 11.14 -10.75 15.43
C THR A 419 11.11 -11.59 16.70
N GLY A 420 9.90 -11.92 17.18
CA GLY A 420 9.67 -12.80 18.32
C GLY A 420 10.08 -14.25 18.05
N VAL A 421 9.80 -14.80 16.86
CA VAL A 421 10.25 -16.16 16.51
C VAL A 421 11.78 -16.25 16.39
N SER A 422 12.45 -15.19 15.94
CA SER A 422 13.93 -15.11 15.97
C SER A 422 14.48 -15.09 17.40
N ALA A 423 13.89 -14.27 18.29
CA ALA A 423 14.28 -14.24 19.70
C ALA A 423 14.00 -15.58 20.41
N ARG A 424 12.88 -16.24 20.09
CA ARG A 424 12.55 -17.58 20.57
C ARG A 424 13.58 -18.60 20.10
N ALA A 425 13.98 -18.57 18.83
CA ALA A 425 15.01 -19.46 18.31
C ALA A 425 16.34 -19.30 19.05
N ALA A 426 16.72 -18.07 19.43
CA ALA A 426 17.90 -17.83 20.27
C ALA A 426 17.79 -18.49 21.66
N ILE A 427 16.62 -18.39 22.31
CA ILE A 427 16.35 -19.07 23.60
C ILE A 427 16.45 -20.59 23.45
N LEU A 428 15.79 -21.15 22.44
CA LEU A 428 15.80 -22.60 22.19
C LEU A 428 17.21 -23.10 21.88
N PHE A 429 18.00 -22.34 21.11
CA PHE A 429 19.40 -22.64 20.82
C PHE A 429 20.26 -22.62 22.09
N GLN A 430 20.15 -21.58 22.93
CA GLN A 430 20.91 -21.46 24.18
C GLN A 430 20.55 -22.60 25.16
N ARG A 431 19.31 -23.10 25.13
CA ARG A 431 18.85 -24.27 25.90
C ARG A 431 19.20 -25.62 25.24
N GLY A 432 19.86 -25.62 24.08
CA GLY A 432 20.25 -26.84 23.36
C GLY A 432 19.06 -27.61 22.75
N GLN A 433 17.94 -26.94 22.51
CA GLN A 433 16.69 -27.55 22.02
C GLN A 433 16.58 -27.54 20.50
N ILE A 434 17.23 -26.59 19.82
CA ILE A 434 17.36 -26.56 18.36
C ILE A 434 18.79 -26.20 17.96
N GLY A 435 19.24 -26.70 16.81
CA GLY A 435 20.60 -26.49 16.29
C GLY A 435 20.67 -25.62 15.03
N ARG A 436 21.90 -25.35 14.57
CA ARG A 436 22.15 -24.74 13.25
C ARG A 436 21.58 -25.62 12.14
N GLY A 437 20.87 -25.02 11.19
CA GLY A 437 20.21 -25.67 10.06
C GLY A 437 18.85 -26.27 10.41
N GLU A 438 18.43 -26.22 11.68
CA GLU A 438 17.12 -26.69 12.10
C GLU A 438 16.06 -25.62 11.86
N CYS A 439 14.93 -26.04 11.31
CA CYS A 439 13.79 -25.20 10.99
C CYS A 439 12.57 -25.68 11.79
N ILE A 440 11.91 -24.75 12.48
CA ILE A 440 10.69 -25.01 13.25
C ILE A 440 9.57 -24.08 12.80
N THR A 441 8.34 -24.56 12.91
CA THR A 441 7.13 -23.78 12.62
C THR A 441 6.50 -23.29 13.91
N ILE A 442 6.20 -22.00 14.00
CA ILE A 442 5.55 -21.39 15.16
C ILE A 442 4.23 -20.77 14.72
N GLU A 443 3.15 -21.11 15.42
CA GLU A 443 1.81 -20.59 15.17
C GLU A 443 1.53 -19.30 15.94
N GLY A 444 0.68 -18.44 15.37
CA GLY A 444 0.10 -17.29 16.03
C GLY A 444 -1.32 -17.56 16.52
N ILE A 445 -1.94 -16.56 17.14
CA ILE A 445 -3.29 -16.69 17.72
C ILE A 445 -4.41 -16.81 16.67
N CYS A 446 -4.13 -16.42 15.42
CA CYS A 446 -5.05 -16.53 14.27
C CYS A 446 -4.85 -17.80 13.43
N ASP A 447 -4.23 -18.84 14.00
CA ASP A 447 -4.01 -20.13 13.35
C ASP A 447 -3.20 -20.02 12.03
N GLN A 448 -2.38 -18.99 11.90
CA GLN A 448 -1.38 -18.84 10.84
C GLN A 448 0.01 -19.04 11.45
N ALA A 449 1.02 -19.35 10.63
CA ALA A 449 2.33 -19.73 11.14
C ALA A 449 3.47 -19.08 10.34
N PHE A 450 4.62 -18.97 11.01
CA PHE A 450 5.89 -18.62 10.43
C PHE A 450 6.88 -19.73 10.69
N ASP A 451 7.76 -19.97 9.73
CA ASP A 451 8.89 -20.86 9.92
C ASP A 451 10.10 -20.03 10.32
N VAL A 452 10.91 -20.56 11.23
CA VAL A 452 12.18 -19.98 11.64
C VAL A 452 13.28 -21.03 11.58
N GLU A 453 14.34 -20.70 10.85
CA GLU A 453 15.53 -21.54 10.65
C GLU A 453 16.76 -20.83 11.22
N ILE A 454 17.60 -21.53 12.00
CA ILE A 454 18.91 -21.00 12.40
C ILE A 454 19.90 -21.21 11.26
N VAL A 455 20.17 -20.16 10.48
CA VAL A 455 21.06 -20.27 9.32
C VAL A 455 22.54 -20.12 9.68
N ASP A 456 22.83 -19.39 10.76
CA ASP A 456 24.20 -19.22 11.24
C ASP A 456 24.27 -18.96 12.75
N VAL A 457 25.46 -19.15 13.31
CA VAL A 457 25.77 -18.87 14.72
C VAL A 457 26.97 -17.94 14.76
N VAL A 458 26.80 -16.76 15.34
CA VAL A 458 27.82 -15.72 15.41
C VAL A 458 28.21 -15.48 16.86
N SER A 459 29.51 -15.45 17.12
CA SER A 459 30.05 -15.07 18.43
C SER A 459 30.19 -13.55 18.49
N SER A 460 29.65 -12.93 19.54
CA SER A 460 29.93 -11.53 19.82
C SER A 460 31.28 -11.40 20.53
N ALA A 461 32.06 -10.38 20.17
CA ALA A 461 33.26 -10.01 20.93
C ALA A 461 32.93 -9.36 22.28
N THR A 462 31.68 -8.90 22.46
CA THR A 462 31.23 -8.11 23.61
C THR A 462 30.17 -8.81 24.48
N SER A 463 29.69 -10.00 24.10
CA SER A 463 28.77 -10.82 24.89
C SER A 463 29.34 -12.21 25.12
N ALA A 464 29.10 -12.78 26.31
CA ALA A 464 29.41 -14.17 26.61
C ALA A 464 28.45 -15.16 25.93
N THR A 465 27.28 -14.70 25.47
CA THR A 465 26.28 -15.54 24.79
C THR A 465 26.48 -15.54 23.28
N GLN A 466 26.34 -16.71 22.66
CA GLN A 466 26.33 -16.82 21.20
C GLN A 466 25.03 -16.21 20.67
N SER A 467 25.11 -15.49 19.54
CA SER A 467 23.94 -15.02 18.82
C SER A 467 23.67 -15.96 17.64
N VAL A 468 22.40 -16.09 17.28
CA VAL A 468 21.97 -16.85 16.10
C VAL A 468 21.50 -15.88 15.02
N VAL A 469 21.81 -16.20 13.78
CA VAL A 469 21.20 -15.54 12.62
C VAL A 469 20.09 -16.44 12.13
N THR A 470 18.89 -15.89 12.00
CA THR A 470 17.70 -16.67 11.62
C THR A 470 17.14 -16.25 10.28
N ARG A 471 16.65 -17.21 9.51
CA ARG A 471 15.74 -16.94 8.39
C ARG A 471 14.31 -17.18 8.86
N VAL A 472 13.46 -16.18 8.75
CA VAL A 472 12.03 -16.26 9.07
C VAL A 472 11.23 -16.20 7.78
N GLY A 473 10.23 -17.05 7.61
CA GLY A 473 9.40 -17.05 6.41
C GLY A 473 7.92 -17.23 6.69
N GLY A 474 7.10 -16.63 5.83
CA GLY A 474 5.64 -16.69 5.88
C GLY A 474 5.01 -16.22 4.58
N THR A 475 3.70 -16.01 4.62
CA THR A 475 2.91 -15.55 3.47
C THR A 475 2.21 -14.23 3.80
N GLY A 476 2.16 -13.36 2.78
CA GLY A 476 1.41 -12.11 2.83
C GLY A 476 0.30 -12.09 1.79
N HIS A 477 -0.71 -11.25 1.99
CA HIS A 477 -1.81 -11.06 1.06
C HIS A 477 -2.20 -9.58 0.99
N LEU A 478 -2.42 -9.06 -0.22
CA LEU A 478 -3.03 -7.74 -0.44
C LEU A 478 -4.48 -7.74 0.04
N THR A 479 -4.90 -6.68 0.73
CA THR A 479 -6.27 -6.52 1.24
C THR A 479 -7.00 -5.32 0.65
N GLY A 480 -6.28 -4.32 0.14
CA GLY A 480 -6.91 -3.19 -0.53
C GLY A 480 -5.94 -2.11 -0.97
N ARG A 481 -6.46 -1.17 -1.76
CA ARG A 481 -5.82 0.10 -2.06
C ARG A 481 -6.77 1.20 -1.63
N SER A 482 -6.26 2.17 -0.87
CA SER A 482 -7.09 3.17 -0.21
C SER A 482 -6.56 4.58 -0.49
N GLN A 483 -7.49 5.52 -0.60
CA GLN A 483 -7.21 6.95 -0.62
C GLN A 483 -7.85 7.58 0.62
N TRP A 484 -7.02 8.11 1.51
CA TRP A 484 -7.43 8.71 2.78
C TRP A 484 -7.47 10.21 2.67
N VAL A 485 -8.49 10.81 3.26
CA VAL A 485 -8.68 12.26 3.28
C VAL A 485 -8.40 12.79 4.68
N ARG A 486 -7.55 13.82 4.76
CA ARG A 486 -7.26 14.59 5.97
C ARG A 486 -7.53 16.07 5.69
N ARG A 487 -8.40 16.68 6.49
CA ARG A 487 -8.78 18.10 6.37
C ARG A 487 -8.34 18.87 7.59
N ASP A 488 -8.00 20.14 7.42
CA ASP A 488 -7.60 20.99 8.54
C ASP A 488 -8.73 21.29 9.50
N ASN A 489 -9.98 21.29 9.03
CA ASN A 489 -11.16 21.55 9.84
C ASN A 489 -11.82 20.30 10.44
N ASP A 490 -11.28 19.11 10.20
CA ASP A 490 -11.74 17.88 10.83
C ASP A 490 -11.18 17.81 12.27
N PRO A 491 -12.04 17.83 13.32
CA PRO A 491 -11.58 17.77 14.71
C PRO A 491 -10.87 16.44 15.04
N LEU A 492 -11.10 15.39 14.24
CA LEU A 492 -10.45 14.08 14.36
C LEU A 492 -9.42 13.85 13.25
N ARG A 493 -8.89 14.91 12.64
CA ARG A 493 -7.90 14.82 11.56
C ARG A 493 -6.65 14.02 11.93
N ASP A 494 -6.26 14.04 13.20
CA ASP A 494 -5.11 13.34 13.75
C ASP A 494 -5.48 12.01 14.39
N GLY A 495 -6.76 11.62 14.36
CA GLY A 495 -7.26 10.36 14.90
C GLY A 495 -7.46 10.33 16.42
N ILE A 496 -8.09 9.24 16.89
CA ILE A 496 -8.37 8.95 18.30
C ILE A 496 -8.08 7.48 18.61
N LEU A 497 -7.54 7.21 19.79
CA LEU A 497 -7.27 5.86 20.27
C LEU A 497 -8.18 5.55 21.46
N ILE A 498 -9.07 4.56 21.31
CA ILE A 498 -9.95 4.07 22.36
C ILE A 498 -9.63 2.59 22.56
N ARG A 499 -9.42 2.18 23.82
CA ARG A 499 -8.94 0.84 24.18
C ARG A 499 -9.29 0.43 25.60
#